data_AF-O25713-F1
#
_entry.id   AF-O25713-F1
#
_cell.length_a   1.000
_cell.length_b   1.000
_cell.length_c   1.000
_cell.angle_alpha   90.00
_cell.angle_beta   90.00
_cell.angle_gamma   90.00
#
_symmetry.space_group_name_H-M   'P 1'
#
loop_
_entity.id
_entity.type
_entity.pdbx_description
1 polymer ?
#
loop_
_entity_poly.entity_id
_entity_poly.type
_entity_poly.pdbx_seq_one_letter_code
_entity_poly.pdbx_strand_id
1 'polypeptide(L)'
;MLRVLSVGVAFILLGCQFFNKTTLHLKYKDYPKNSALKTAFTLTPPKIFFNARFVPPFYQKEFKKAITQQIAYFLKDKSAFILNVSGNVFFSFEENPKDLKAIKERLKKTIEPNADPKAVMRFLNLQASLILECVPQTTCPFDTLLIPTAFSVPVYYANRLGDNPSLFSQEDKTYHNALIKALNKAYYSLMEGLEKRLNAIKNAEWL
;
A
#
# COMPACT_ATOMS: atom_id res chain seq x y z
N MET A 1 13.92 54.36 34.60
CA MET A 1 14.46 54.16 33.25
C MET A 1 14.19 52.71 32.84
N LEU A 2 13.22 52.52 31.94
CA LEU A 2 12.88 51.24 31.32
C LEU A 2 14.02 50.79 30.39
N ARG A 3 14.51 49.56 30.54
CA ARG A 3 15.19 48.82 29.47
C ARG A 3 14.63 47.42 29.35
N VAL A 4 13.87 47.26 28.27
CA VAL A 4 13.41 46.03 27.65
C VAL A 4 14.64 45.18 27.29
N LEU A 5 14.63 43.89 27.65
CA LEU A 5 15.34 42.83 26.92
C LEU A 5 14.55 41.53 27.07
N SER A 6 13.64 41.40 26.12
CA SER A 6 13.07 40.17 25.55
C SER A 6 14.04 38.98 25.54
N VAL A 7 13.75 37.97 26.35
CA VAL A 7 14.11 36.56 26.14
C VAL A 7 12.82 35.80 26.44
N GLY A 8 11.94 35.59 25.48
CA GLY A 8 12.21 34.77 24.30
C GLY A 8 11.66 33.38 24.62
N VAL A 9 10.36 33.24 24.46
CA VAL A 9 9.55 32.05 24.73
C VAL A 9 10.18 30.80 24.10
N ALA A 10 10.77 29.95 24.92
CA ALA A 10 11.22 28.63 24.51
C ALA A 10 10.02 27.67 24.41
N PHE A 11 9.20 27.86 23.36
CA PHE A 11 8.35 26.79 22.83
C PHE A 11 9.29 25.74 22.20
N ILE A 12 9.88 24.91 23.05
CA ILE A 12 10.43 23.63 22.62
C ILE A 12 9.22 22.81 22.21
N LEU A 13 9.00 22.81 20.89
CA LEU A 13 8.29 21.79 20.16
C LEU A 13 8.82 20.44 20.63
N LEU A 14 8.22 19.90 21.69
CA LEU A 14 8.23 18.48 22.01
C LEU A 14 7.62 17.81 20.79
N GLY A 15 8.52 17.51 19.86
CA GLY A 15 8.19 16.92 18.59
C GLY A 15 7.33 15.72 18.85
N CYS A 16 6.27 15.64 18.07
CA CYS A 16 5.48 14.44 17.86
C CYS A 16 6.39 13.26 17.49
N GLN A 17 7.10 12.69 18.45
CA GLN A 17 7.50 11.29 18.46
C GLN A 17 6.26 10.47 18.84
N PHE A 18 5.15 10.70 18.13
CA PHE A 18 4.12 9.68 18.08
C PHE A 18 4.80 8.47 17.46
N PHE A 19 4.88 7.41 18.24
CA PHE A 19 5.13 6.05 17.82
C PHE A 19 4.47 5.81 16.47
N ASN A 20 5.20 6.04 15.38
CA ASN A 20 4.79 5.71 14.02
C ASN A 20 4.92 4.19 13.90
N LYS A 21 4.07 3.47 14.65
CA LYS A 21 3.77 2.08 14.35
C LYS A 21 3.11 2.11 13.00
N THR A 22 3.88 1.78 11.97
CA THR A 22 3.32 1.58 10.64
C THR A 22 2.28 0.47 10.79
N THR A 23 1.01 0.81 10.67
CA THR A 23 -0.09 -0.15 10.79
C THR A 23 -0.58 -0.55 9.41
N LEU A 24 -1.01 -1.80 9.29
CA LEU A 24 -1.65 -2.26 8.06
C LEU A 24 -2.97 -1.51 7.89
N HIS A 25 -2.98 -0.60 6.93
CA HIS A 25 -4.07 0.32 6.64
C HIS A 25 -4.48 0.16 5.18
N LEU A 26 -5.13 -0.97 4.90
CA LEU A 26 -5.66 -1.30 3.58
C LEU A 26 -6.96 -0.53 3.35
N LYS A 27 -6.83 0.79 3.11
CA LYS A 27 -7.95 1.66 2.77
C LYS A 27 -7.71 2.44 1.48
N TYR A 28 -8.75 2.54 0.67
CA TYR A 28 -8.83 3.36 -0.52
C TYR A 28 -9.95 4.40 -0.38
N LYS A 29 -9.57 5.67 -0.17
CA LYS A 29 -10.50 6.78 0.15
C LYS A 29 -11.34 6.48 1.42
N ASP A 30 -12.26 7.38 1.78
CA ASP A 30 -13.16 7.17 2.92
C ASP A 30 -14.34 6.30 2.51
N TYR A 31 -14.17 4.98 2.61
CA TYR A 31 -15.25 4.01 2.43
C TYR A 31 -15.61 3.35 3.77
N PRO A 32 -16.90 3.09 4.03
CA PRO A 32 -17.35 2.50 5.27
C PRO A 32 -16.95 1.02 5.36
N LYS A 33 -16.11 0.69 6.34
CA LYS A 33 -15.50 -0.64 6.56
C LYS A 33 -16.49 -1.79 6.83
N ASN A 34 -17.74 -1.49 7.20
CA ASN A 34 -18.59 -2.43 7.94
C ASN A 34 -19.99 -2.65 7.38
N SER A 35 -20.30 -2.23 6.15
CA SER A 35 -21.56 -2.69 5.55
C SER A 35 -21.33 -4.05 4.91
N ALA A 36 -22.02 -5.07 5.40
CA ALA A 36 -22.17 -6.32 4.68
C ALA A 36 -22.91 -6.00 3.37
N LEU A 37 -22.15 -5.65 2.34
CA LEU A 37 -22.67 -5.32 1.03
C LEU A 37 -23.27 -6.59 0.44
N LYS A 38 -24.60 -6.69 0.47
CA LYS A 38 -25.32 -7.63 -0.37
C LYS A 38 -25.11 -7.18 -1.82
N THR A 39 -24.34 -7.96 -2.56
CA THR A 39 -24.10 -7.77 -3.99
C THR A 39 -25.07 -8.64 -4.76
N ALA A 40 -25.55 -8.14 -5.90
CA ALA A 40 -26.42 -8.89 -6.82
C ALA A 40 -25.61 -9.59 -7.94
N PHE A 41 -24.29 -9.55 -7.85
CA PHE A 41 -23.34 -10.28 -8.67
C PHE A 41 -22.57 -11.28 -7.80
N THR A 42 -21.92 -12.26 -8.41
CA THR A 42 -21.07 -13.21 -7.67
C THR A 42 -19.61 -12.79 -7.74
N LEU A 43 -18.97 -12.60 -6.60
CA LEU A 43 -17.52 -12.35 -6.52
C LEU A 43 -16.81 -13.63 -6.05
N THR A 44 -15.97 -14.20 -6.91
CA THR A 44 -15.19 -15.38 -6.51
C THR A 44 -14.12 -14.99 -5.48
N PRO A 45 -13.73 -15.92 -4.58
CA PRO A 45 -12.63 -15.68 -3.65
C PRO A 45 -11.33 -15.29 -4.39
N PRO A 46 -10.66 -14.17 -4.02
CA PRO A 46 -9.47 -13.71 -4.73
C PRO A 46 -8.32 -14.72 -4.72
N LYS A 47 -7.90 -15.14 -5.92
CA LYS A 47 -6.72 -15.98 -6.15
C LYS A 47 -5.47 -15.10 -6.30
N ILE A 48 -5.08 -14.45 -5.20
CA ILE A 48 -3.85 -13.64 -5.15
C ILE A 48 -2.67 -14.47 -4.65
N PHE A 49 -1.62 -14.56 -5.46
CA PHE A 49 -0.37 -15.19 -5.09
C PHE A 49 0.56 -14.20 -4.38
N PHE A 50 1.16 -14.65 -3.26
CA PHE A 50 2.18 -13.90 -2.53
C PHE A 50 3.43 -14.75 -2.46
N ASN A 51 4.61 -14.16 -2.61
CA ASN A 51 5.83 -14.87 -2.27
C ASN A 51 6.00 -14.92 -0.74
N ALA A 52 5.53 -16.04 -0.16
CA ALA A 52 5.30 -16.22 1.28
C ALA A 52 6.48 -15.88 2.20
N ARG A 53 7.73 -15.91 1.69
CA ARG A 53 8.92 -15.51 2.45
C ARG A 53 8.91 -14.04 2.89
N PHE A 54 8.20 -13.16 2.18
CA PHE A 54 8.15 -11.73 2.51
C PHE A 54 6.88 -11.34 3.27
N VAL A 55 5.74 -11.92 2.90
CA VAL A 55 4.42 -11.47 3.37
C VAL A 55 3.83 -12.50 4.33
N PRO A 56 3.72 -12.19 5.64
CA PRO A 56 3.08 -13.07 6.61
C PRO A 56 1.64 -13.47 6.21
N PRO A 57 1.20 -14.71 6.48
CA PRO A 57 -0.14 -15.18 6.12
C PRO A 57 -1.28 -14.28 6.60
N PHE A 58 -1.14 -13.68 7.78
CA PHE A 58 -2.11 -12.73 8.31
C PHE A 58 -2.31 -11.52 7.37
N TYR A 59 -1.23 -10.92 6.86
CA TYR A 59 -1.31 -9.80 5.91
C TYR A 59 -1.88 -10.23 4.57
N GLN A 60 -1.56 -11.44 4.10
CA GLN A 60 -2.16 -11.96 2.87
C GLN A 60 -3.68 -12.08 2.99
N LYS A 61 -4.16 -12.60 4.14
CA LYS A 61 -5.59 -12.75 4.42
C LYS A 61 -6.30 -11.40 4.47
N GLU A 62 -5.75 -10.44 5.22
CA GLU A 62 -6.33 -9.09 5.32
C GLU A 62 -6.31 -8.35 3.97
N PHE A 63 -5.27 -8.54 3.16
CA PHE A 63 -5.17 -7.97 1.81
C PHE A 63 -6.25 -8.50 0.87
N LYS A 64 -6.44 -9.82 0.83
CA LYS A 64 -7.50 -10.46 0.02
C LYS A 64 -8.88 -9.99 0.47
N LYS A 65 -9.12 -9.93 1.79
CA LYS A 65 -10.38 -9.44 2.36
C LYS A 65 -10.67 -8.00 1.96
N ALA A 66 -9.67 -7.11 2.05
CA ALA A 66 -9.82 -5.71 1.66
C ALA A 66 -10.16 -5.56 0.17
N ILE A 67 -9.50 -6.33 -0.71
CA ILE A 67 -9.83 -6.35 -2.15
C ILE A 67 -11.29 -6.74 -2.38
N THR A 68 -11.75 -7.84 -1.78
CA THR A 68 -13.15 -8.30 -1.91
C THR A 68 -14.13 -7.21 -1.51
N GLN A 69 -13.89 -6.56 -0.36
CA GLN A 69 -14.76 -5.49 0.14
C GLN A 69 -14.80 -4.27 -0.78
N GLN A 70 -13.65 -3.85 -1.31
CA GLN A 70 -13.57 -2.68 -2.18
C GLN A 70 -14.20 -2.93 -3.56
N ILE A 71 -14.00 -4.11 -4.15
CA ILE A 71 -14.65 -4.50 -5.42
C ILE A 71 -16.17 -4.56 -5.24
N ALA A 72 -16.63 -5.21 -4.17
CA ALA A 72 -18.05 -5.25 -3.82
C ALA A 72 -18.66 -3.85 -3.72
N TYR A 73 -17.91 -2.90 -3.15
CA TYR A 73 -18.34 -1.52 -3.07
C TYR A 73 -18.39 -0.81 -4.43
N PHE A 74 -17.35 -0.94 -5.27
CA PHE A 74 -17.31 -0.29 -6.59
C PHE A 74 -18.47 -0.70 -7.50
N LEU A 75 -18.95 -1.94 -7.34
CA LEU A 75 -19.94 -2.58 -8.19
C LEU A 75 -21.24 -2.90 -7.46
N LYS A 76 -21.50 -2.26 -6.30
CA LYS A 76 -22.64 -2.55 -5.43
C LYS A 76 -24.00 -2.48 -6.14
N ASP A 77 -24.12 -1.61 -7.15
CA ASP A 77 -25.37 -1.36 -7.90
C ASP A 77 -25.42 -2.16 -9.22
N LYS A 78 -24.58 -3.19 -9.35
CA LYS A 78 -24.46 -4.03 -10.55
C LYS A 78 -24.87 -5.47 -10.23
N SER A 79 -25.35 -6.20 -11.23
CA SER A 79 -25.94 -7.52 -11.05
C SER A 79 -25.70 -8.44 -12.26
N ALA A 80 -26.06 -9.72 -12.12
CA ALA A 80 -26.14 -10.69 -13.21
C ALA A 80 -24.81 -11.04 -13.92
N PHE A 81 -23.68 -10.94 -13.21
CA PHE A 81 -22.40 -11.48 -13.65
C PHE A 81 -21.62 -12.13 -12.50
N ILE A 82 -20.53 -12.80 -12.88
CA ILE A 82 -19.53 -13.37 -12.00
C ILE A 82 -18.23 -12.61 -12.24
N LEU A 83 -17.53 -12.26 -11.16
CA LEU A 83 -16.20 -11.68 -11.21
C LEU A 83 -15.17 -12.67 -10.67
N ASN A 84 -14.24 -13.03 -11.55
CA ASN A 84 -13.05 -13.78 -11.24
C ASN A 84 -11.94 -12.81 -10.85
N VAL A 85 -11.45 -12.92 -9.61
CA VAL A 85 -10.37 -12.06 -9.11
C VAL A 85 -9.10 -12.88 -8.95
N SER A 86 -8.05 -12.49 -9.67
CA SER A 86 -6.73 -13.10 -9.55
C SER A 86 -5.63 -12.03 -9.54
N GLY A 87 -4.39 -12.43 -9.28
CA GLY A 87 -3.28 -11.50 -9.28
C GLY A 87 -2.10 -11.96 -8.45
N ASN A 88 -1.17 -11.05 -8.23
CA ASN A 88 0.03 -11.33 -7.46
C ASN A 88 0.53 -10.11 -6.69
N VAL A 89 1.28 -10.38 -5.62
CA VAL A 89 2.07 -9.41 -4.87
C VAL A 89 3.43 -10.04 -4.60
N PHE A 90 4.45 -9.53 -5.29
CA PHE A 90 5.81 -10.01 -5.23
C PHE A 90 6.74 -8.95 -4.63
N PHE A 91 7.53 -9.40 -3.67
CA PHE A 91 8.59 -8.62 -3.08
C PHE A 91 9.97 -9.15 -3.47
N SER A 92 10.93 -8.24 -3.61
CA SER A 92 12.34 -8.58 -3.77
C SER A 92 13.21 -7.49 -3.18
N PHE A 93 14.41 -7.83 -2.74
CA PHE A 93 15.42 -6.82 -2.44
C PHE A 93 16.11 -6.41 -3.73
N GLU A 94 16.33 -5.12 -3.89
CA GLU A 94 17.18 -4.61 -4.96
C GLU A 94 18.65 -4.82 -4.61
N GLU A 95 19.47 -4.80 -5.65
CA GLU A 95 20.92 -4.75 -5.46
C GLU A 95 21.29 -3.48 -4.67
N ASN A 96 22.13 -3.65 -3.65
CA ASN A 96 22.48 -2.55 -2.74
C ASN A 96 23.28 -1.48 -3.50
N PRO A 97 22.75 -0.25 -3.63
CA PRO A 97 23.55 0.84 -4.20
C PRO A 97 24.75 1.13 -3.29
N LYS A 98 25.94 1.18 -3.88
CA LYS A 98 27.22 1.23 -3.15
C LYS A 98 27.59 2.61 -2.62
N ASP A 99 26.91 3.66 -3.08
CA ASP A 99 27.23 5.05 -2.73
C ASP A 99 25.99 5.93 -2.50
N LEU A 100 26.19 7.03 -1.76
CA LEU A 100 25.13 7.97 -1.39
C LEU A 100 24.46 8.66 -2.59
N LYS A 101 25.16 8.85 -3.71
CA LYS A 101 24.59 9.47 -4.91
C LYS A 101 23.60 8.52 -5.56
N ALA A 102 23.95 7.24 -5.68
CA ALA A 102 23.06 6.20 -6.18
C ALA A 102 21.82 6.03 -5.28
N ILE A 103 21.98 6.07 -3.95
CA ILE A 103 20.85 6.03 -3.00
C ILE A 103 19.92 7.23 -3.21
N LYS A 104 20.46 8.45 -3.34
CA LYS A 104 19.65 9.67 -3.59
C LYS A 104 18.85 9.57 -4.89
N GLU A 105 19.48 9.15 -5.98
CA GLU A 105 18.77 8.98 -7.26
C GLU A 105 17.73 7.88 -7.19
N ARG A 106 17.99 6.80 -6.45
CA ARG A 106 17.01 5.73 -6.26
C ARG A 106 15.82 6.21 -5.45
N LEU A 107 16.05 6.95 -4.36
CA LEU A 107 15.00 7.50 -3.50
C LEU A 107 13.96 8.29 -4.28
N LYS A 108 14.36 9.12 -5.26
CA LYS A 108 13.44 9.89 -6.13
C LYS A 108 12.38 9.02 -6.82
N LYS A 109 12.65 7.73 -7.03
CA LYS A 109 11.75 6.75 -7.67
C LYS A 109 11.00 5.87 -6.67
N THR A 110 11.15 6.12 -5.38
CA THR A 110 10.47 5.38 -4.31
C THR A 110 9.22 6.10 -3.83
N ILE A 111 8.50 5.47 -2.91
CA ILE A 111 7.38 6.10 -2.21
C ILE A 111 7.82 7.17 -1.19
N GLU A 112 9.12 7.28 -0.89
CA GLU A 112 9.70 8.20 0.09
C GLU A 112 10.88 8.99 -0.53
N PRO A 113 10.63 9.87 -1.52
CA PRO A 113 11.69 10.53 -2.29
C PRO A 113 12.58 11.49 -1.49
N ASN A 114 12.12 11.91 -0.32
CA ASN A 114 12.81 12.88 0.55
C ASN A 114 13.46 12.21 1.77
N ALA A 115 13.55 10.88 1.82
CA ALA A 115 14.22 10.20 2.93
C ALA A 115 15.71 10.56 2.99
N ASP A 116 16.29 10.52 4.20
CA ASP A 116 17.73 10.68 4.35
C ASP A 116 18.46 9.48 3.71
N PRO A 117 19.24 9.67 2.63
CA PRO A 117 19.98 8.60 1.98
C PRO A 117 20.96 7.90 2.93
N LYS A 118 21.49 8.57 3.96
CA LYS A 118 22.40 7.96 4.93
C LYS A 118 21.70 6.95 5.85
N ALA A 119 20.38 7.08 6.00
CA ALA A 119 19.59 6.19 6.84
C ALA A 119 19.08 4.95 6.09
N VAL A 120 19.24 4.89 4.76
CA VAL A 120 18.72 3.80 3.93
C VAL A 120 19.73 2.65 3.90
N MET A 121 19.30 1.48 4.36
CA MET A 121 20.08 0.24 4.31
C MET A 121 19.97 -0.44 2.94
N ARG A 122 18.75 -0.54 2.41
CA ARG A 122 18.43 -1.25 1.16
C ARG A 122 17.07 -0.81 0.63
N PHE A 123 16.74 -1.24 -0.58
CA PHE A 123 15.42 -1.02 -1.18
C PHE A 123 14.64 -2.33 -1.28
N LEU A 124 13.38 -2.28 -0.84
CA LEU A 124 12.41 -3.35 -1.03
C LEU A 124 11.56 -3.01 -2.25
N ASN A 125 11.74 -3.76 -3.34
CA ASN A 125 10.97 -3.64 -4.56
C ASN A 125 9.67 -4.45 -4.45
N LEU A 126 8.55 -3.83 -4.84
CA LEU A 126 7.24 -4.44 -4.94
C LEU A 126 6.78 -4.42 -6.39
N GLN A 127 6.32 -5.57 -6.86
CA GLN A 127 5.53 -5.70 -8.08
C GLN A 127 4.21 -6.35 -7.70
N ALA A 128 3.10 -5.75 -8.09
CA ALA A 128 1.78 -6.33 -7.85
C ALA A 128 0.89 -6.15 -9.07
N SER A 129 -0.05 -7.07 -9.23
CA SER A 129 -1.10 -6.96 -10.23
C SER A 129 -2.41 -7.49 -9.68
N LEU A 130 -3.49 -6.89 -10.16
CA LEU A 130 -4.85 -7.33 -9.95
C LEU A 130 -5.50 -7.56 -11.31
N ILE A 131 -6.09 -8.73 -11.49
CA ILE A 131 -6.80 -9.14 -12.70
C ILE A 131 -8.24 -9.39 -12.31
N LEU A 132 -9.16 -8.69 -12.98
CA LEU A 132 -10.60 -8.96 -12.90
C LEU A 132 -11.04 -9.50 -14.26
N GLU A 133 -11.62 -10.68 -14.27
CA GLU A 133 -12.31 -11.25 -15.42
C GLU A 133 -13.81 -11.28 -15.10
N CYS A 134 -14.63 -10.82 -16.04
CA CYS A 134 -16.08 -10.77 -15.89
C CYS A 134 -16.73 -11.77 -16.84
N VAL A 135 -17.63 -12.60 -16.31
CA VAL A 135 -18.39 -13.59 -17.11
C VAL A 135 -19.88 -13.63 -16.70
N PRO A 136 -20.81 -13.95 -17.61
CA PRO A 136 -20.61 -14.17 -19.05
C PRO A 136 -20.41 -12.87 -19.83
N GLN A 137 -19.74 -12.94 -20.98
CA GLN A 137 -19.48 -11.78 -21.85
C GLN A 137 -20.75 -11.07 -22.35
N THR A 138 -21.91 -11.73 -22.29
CA THR A 138 -23.20 -11.14 -22.67
C THR A 138 -23.73 -10.12 -21.67
N THR A 139 -23.28 -10.17 -20.40
CA THR A 139 -23.69 -9.20 -19.35
C THR A 139 -22.51 -8.38 -18.85
N CYS A 140 -21.29 -8.73 -19.25
CA CYS A 140 -20.08 -8.05 -18.84
C CYS A 140 -19.64 -7.01 -19.86
N PRO A 141 -19.43 -5.74 -19.45
CA PRO A 141 -18.95 -4.69 -20.34
C PRO A 141 -17.43 -4.72 -20.55
N PHE A 142 -16.76 -5.73 -20.01
CA PHE A 142 -15.35 -6.02 -20.23
C PHE A 142 -15.11 -7.51 -20.09
N ASP A 143 -14.14 -8.02 -20.84
CA ASP A 143 -13.64 -9.37 -20.65
C ASP A 143 -12.69 -9.41 -19.45
N THR A 144 -11.55 -8.73 -19.57
CA THR A 144 -10.49 -8.73 -18.55
C THR A 144 -9.94 -7.32 -18.29
N LEU A 145 -9.75 -6.99 -17.02
CA LEU A 145 -9.04 -5.79 -16.56
C LEU A 145 -7.75 -6.18 -15.83
N LEU A 146 -6.62 -5.70 -16.33
CA LEU A 146 -5.31 -5.81 -15.68
C LEU A 146 -4.91 -4.47 -15.06
N ILE A 147 -4.68 -4.48 -13.74
CA ILE A 147 -4.20 -3.33 -12.97
C ILE A 147 -2.82 -3.65 -12.40
N PRO A 148 -1.72 -3.24 -13.06
CA PRO A 148 -0.37 -3.41 -12.53
C PRO A 148 0.04 -2.24 -11.63
N THR A 149 0.89 -2.52 -10.66
CA THR A 149 1.63 -1.48 -9.90
C THR A 149 3.02 -2.00 -9.55
N ALA A 150 4.00 -1.10 -9.59
CA ALA A 150 5.36 -1.42 -9.19
C ALA A 150 6.03 -0.18 -8.59
N PHE A 151 6.73 -0.36 -7.48
CA PHE A 151 7.46 0.70 -6.80
C PHE A 151 8.41 0.10 -5.75
N SER A 152 9.26 0.96 -5.21
CA SER A 152 10.23 0.58 -4.19
C SER A 152 10.02 1.36 -2.90
N VAL A 153 10.36 0.73 -1.78
CA VAL A 153 10.30 1.30 -0.44
C VAL A 153 11.68 1.21 0.22
N PRO A 154 12.22 2.29 0.78
CA PRO A 154 13.47 2.21 1.53
C PRO A 154 13.28 1.41 2.82
N VAL A 155 14.22 0.51 3.09
CA VAL A 155 14.41 -0.13 4.39
C VAL A 155 15.50 0.63 5.11
N TYR A 156 15.22 1.08 6.33
CA TYR A 156 16.14 1.89 7.12
C TYR A 156 17.04 1.02 8.00
N TYR A 157 18.21 1.54 8.39
CA TYR A 157 18.98 0.94 9.47
C TYR A 157 18.21 0.98 10.80
N ALA A 158 18.37 -0.08 11.60
CA ALA A 158 17.66 -0.29 12.87
C ALA A 158 17.91 0.80 13.91
N ASN A 159 19.13 1.35 13.94
CA ASN A 159 19.59 2.26 14.98
C ASN A 159 19.62 3.70 14.46
N ARG A 160 18.54 4.46 14.64
CA ARG A 160 18.66 5.92 14.64
C ARG A 160 19.30 6.32 15.96
N LEU A 161 20.21 7.29 15.95
CA LEU A 161 20.75 7.92 17.17
C LEU A 161 19.57 8.49 17.98
N GLY A 162 19.08 7.71 18.95
CA GLY A 162 17.89 8.03 19.76
C GLY A 162 16.97 6.84 20.10
N ASP A 163 17.05 5.72 19.38
CA ASP A 163 16.20 4.56 19.66
C ASP A 163 16.76 3.69 20.80
N ASN A 164 15.94 3.38 21.81
CA ASN A 164 16.35 2.58 22.96
C ASN A 164 16.61 1.11 22.53
N PRO A 165 17.86 0.61 22.63
CA PRO A 165 18.27 -0.70 22.11
C PRO A 165 17.60 -1.89 22.82
N SER A 166 16.95 -1.67 23.97
CA SER A 166 16.28 -2.73 24.74
C SER A 166 14.88 -3.10 24.24
N LEU A 167 14.29 -2.33 23.31
CA LEU A 167 12.91 -2.53 22.86
C LEU A 167 12.86 -3.28 21.51
N PHE A 168 12.99 -4.62 21.58
CA PHE A 168 12.92 -5.61 20.48
C PHE A 168 14.16 -5.67 19.57
N SER A 169 14.42 -6.81 18.91
CA SER A 169 15.37 -6.91 17.79
C SER A 169 14.98 -5.90 16.72
N GLN A 170 15.61 -4.73 16.75
CA GLN A 170 15.17 -3.56 15.98
C GLN A 170 15.26 -3.76 14.46
N GLU A 171 16.07 -4.73 14.00
CA GLU A 171 16.21 -5.09 12.59
C GLU A 171 14.88 -5.49 11.95
N ASP A 172 14.07 -6.31 12.64
CA ASP A 172 12.80 -6.78 12.08
C ASP A 172 11.76 -5.66 11.94
N LYS A 173 11.79 -4.67 12.84
CA LYS A 173 10.85 -3.54 12.81
C LYS A 173 11.02 -2.69 11.55
N THR A 174 12.25 -2.44 11.12
CA THR A 174 12.51 -1.58 9.95
C THR A 174 12.01 -2.23 8.65
N TYR A 175 12.30 -3.52 8.47
CA TYR A 175 11.77 -4.31 7.37
C TYR A 175 10.24 -4.40 7.43
N HIS A 176 9.69 -4.69 8.60
CA HIS A 176 8.25 -4.80 8.81
C HIS A 176 7.52 -3.50 8.48
N ASN A 177 8.08 -2.35 8.88
CA ASN A 177 7.55 -1.04 8.52
C ASN A 177 7.59 -0.83 7.01
N ALA A 178 8.70 -1.13 6.34
CA ALA A 178 8.81 -1.02 4.89
C ALA A 178 7.80 -1.93 4.16
N LEU A 179 7.63 -3.17 4.65
CA LEU A 179 6.66 -4.13 4.14
C LEU A 179 5.22 -3.60 4.25
N ILE A 180 4.83 -3.10 5.42
CA ILE A 180 3.48 -2.55 5.64
C ILE A 180 3.25 -1.33 4.76
N LYS A 181 4.22 -0.40 4.68
CA LYS A 181 4.12 0.77 3.79
C LYS A 181 3.92 0.34 2.34
N ALA A 182 4.68 -0.68 1.90
CA ALA A 182 4.55 -1.21 0.55
C ALA A 182 3.18 -1.83 0.31
N LEU A 183 2.67 -2.65 1.23
CA LEU A 183 1.33 -3.24 1.13
C LEU A 183 0.23 -2.19 1.10
N ASN A 184 0.29 -1.19 1.97
CA ASN A 184 -0.68 -0.09 1.99
C ASN A 184 -0.68 0.67 0.65
N LYS A 185 0.50 1.01 0.13
CA LYS A 185 0.62 1.71 -1.15
C LYS A 185 0.16 0.84 -2.32
N ALA A 186 0.49 -0.44 -2.32
CA ALA A 186 0.08 -1.38 -3.35
C ALA A 186 -1.43 -1.49 -3.40
N TYR A 187 -2.07 -1.70 -2.25
CA TYR A 187 -3.52 -1.74 -2.14
C TYR A 187 -4.15 -0.46 -2.70
N TYR A 188 -3.69 0.72 -2.24
CA TYR A 188 -4.21 1.99 -2.71
C TYR A 188 -4.08 2.14 -4.23
N SER A 189 -2.90 1.89 -4.79
CA SER A 189 -2.65 2.03 -6.23
C SER A 189 -3.46 1.03 -7.07
N LEU A 190 -3.65 -0.20 -6.60
CA LEU A 190 -4.49 -1.18 -7.28
C LEU A 190 -5.96 -0.75 -7.29
N MET A 191 -6.48 -0.26 -6.16
CA MET A 191 -7.86 0.20 -6.08
C MET A 191 -8.08 1.48 -6.87
N GLU A 192 -7.10 2.38 -6.90
CA GLU A 192 -7.10 3.58 -7.74
C GLU A 192 -7.14 3.22 -9.23
N GLY A 193 -6.26 2.32 -9.67
CA GLY A 193 -6.23 1.86 -11.05
C GLY A 193 -7.52 1.16 -11.43
N LEU A 194 -8.07 0.33 -10.54
CA LEU A 194 -9.34 -0.35 -10.76
C LEU A 194 -10.51 0.63 -10.88
N GLU A 195 -10.63 1.59 -9.96
CA GLU A 195 -11.68 2.62 -10.01
C GLU A 195 -11.62 3.39 -11.33
N LYS A 196 -10.41 3.80 -11.77
CA LYS A 196 -10.21 4.48 -13.06
C LYS A 196 -10.70 3.63 -14.23
N ARG A 197 -10.35 2.34 -14.28
CA ARG A 197 -10.79 1.42 -15.35
C ARG A 197 -12.31 1.20 -15.33
N LEU A 198 -12.89 0.94 -14.16
CA LEU A 198 -14.34 0.73 -14.03
C LEU A 198 -15.14 1.99 -14.39
N ASN A 199 -14.65 3.17 -14.04
CA ASN A 199 -15.31 4.43 -14.42
C ASN A 199 -15.21 4.70 -15.93
N ALA A 200 -14.10 4.34 -16.58
CA ALA A 200 -13.99 4.43 -18.04
C ALA A 200 -15.02 3.52 -18.74
N ILE A 201 -15.33 2.36 -18.15
CA ILE A 201 -16.37 1.43 -18.66
C ILE A 201 -17.78 1.92 -18.34
N LYS A 202 -18.02 2.57 -17.19
CA LYS A 202 -19.35 3.14 -16.86
C LYS A 202 -19.85 4.11 -17.93
N ASN A 203 -18.95 4.78 -18.62
CA ASN A 203 -19.28 5.67 -19.73
C ASN A 203 -19.61 4.92 -21.05
N ALA A 204 -19.47 3.60 -21.09
CA ALA A 204 -19.71 2.73 -22.25
C ALA A 204 -20.94 1.81 -22.10
N GLU A 205 -21.82 2.09 -21.11
CA GLU A 205 -23.00 1.33 -20.70
C GLU A 205 -22.72 -0.09 -20.15
N TRP A 206 -23.05 -0.27 -18.86
CA TRP A 206 -23.26 -1.58 -18.27
C TRP A 206 -24.68 -1.99 -18.67
N LEU A 207 -24.80 -2.88 -19.66
CA LEU A 207 -26.09 -3.42 -20.13
C LEU A 207 -26.95 -3.96 -18.99
#